data_AF-A0A1V6EPN5-F1
#
_entry.id   AF-A0A1V6EPN5-F1
#
_cell.length_a   1.000
_cell.length_b   1.000
_cell.length_c   1.000
_cell.angle_alpha   90.00
_cell.angle_beta   90.00
_cell.angle_gamma   90.00
#
_symmetry.space_group_name_H-M   'P 1'
#
loop_
_entity.id
_entity.type
_entity.pdbx_description
1 polymer ?
#
loop_
_entity_poly.entity_id
_entity_poly.type
_entity_poly.pdbx_seq_one_letter_code
_entity_poly.pdbx_strand_id
1 'polypeptide(L)'
;MKQLRKKLMLCLTVTLAGVGGILCFLVVVLFKHDITTCYVSIPIFFLFVGVMSILTITKNGITYKNNGRKRANKYMLVRVIKIFLGAAFFLLYWLLVKPEDVKGFALTFVVFYLTYLAFETWSFIQVEKKIKNNVQ
;
A
#
# COMPACT_ATOMS: atom_id res chain seq x y z
N MET A 1 -16.10 13.16 -5.74
CA MET A 1 -15.31 12.09 -5.05
C MET A 1 -15.17 10.79 -5.85
N LYS A 2 -16.20 10.30 -6.56
CA LYS A 2 -16.15 9.02 -7.31
C LYS A 2 -15.04 8.96 -8.37
N GLN A 3 -14.84 10.01 -9.18
CA GLN A 3 -13.77 10.07 -10.19
C GLN A 3 -12.37 10.01 -9.58
N LEU A 4 -12.13 10.74 -8.48
CA LEU A 4 -10.84 10.73 -7.77
C LEU A 4 -10.54 9.33 -7.21
N ARG A 5 -11.53 8.69 -6.58
CA ARG A 5 -11.39 7.31 -6.06
C ARG A 5 -11.01 6.34 -7.18
N LYS A 6 -11.68 6.38 -8.34
CA LYS A 6 -11.32 5.54 -9.49
C LYS A 6 -9.89 5.78 -9.96
N LYS A 7 -9.48 7.05 -10.09
CA LYS A 7 -8.10 7.42 -10.47
C LYS A 7 -7.06 6.89 -9.47
N LEU A 8 -7.33 7.01 -8.17
CA LEU A 8 -6.44 6.50 -7.12
C LEU A 8 -6.34 4.96 -7.16
N MET A 9 -7.47 4.26 -7.30
CA MET A 9 -7.44 2.79 -7.41
C MET A 9 -6.66 2.33 -8.65
N LEU A 10 -6.82 3.02 -9.78
CA LEU A 10 -6.07 2.70 -10.99
C LEU A 10 -4.56 2.96 -10.82
N CYS A 11 -4.17 4.11 -10.24
CA CYS A 11 -2.75 4.36 -9.92
C CYS A 11 -2.18 3.30 -8.98
N LEU A 12 -2.91 2.89 -7.93
CA LEU A 12 -2.45 1.85 -7.00
C LEU A 12 -2.14 0.56 -7.75
N THR A 13 -3.08 0.08 -8.56
CA THR A 13 -2.92 -1.17 -9.31
C THR A 13 -1.75 -1.08 -10.29
N VAL A 14 -1.61 0.03 -11.03
CA VAL A 14 -0.52 0.22 -11.98
C VAL A 14 0.83 0.27 -11.27
N THR A 15 0.94 1.01 -10.15
CA THR A 15 2.19 1.10 -9.39
C THR A 15 2.59 -0.24 -8.78
N LEU A 16 1.64 -0.97 -8.17
CA LEU A 16 1.94 -2.28 -7.59
C LEU A 16 2.27 -3.33 -8.66
N ALA A 17 1.58 -3.31 -9.80
CA ALA A 17 1.88 -4.21 -10.93
C ALA A 17 3.26 -3.91 -11.54
N GLY A 18 3.58 -2.63 -11.76
CA GLY A 18 4.88 -2.21 -12.27
C GLY A 18 6.03 -2.59 -11.34
N VAL A 19 5.90 -2.26 -10.05
CA VAL A 19 6.90 -2.64 -9.04
C VAL A 19 7.01 -4.16 -8.91
N GLY A 20 5.88 -4.88 -8.92
CA GLY A 20 5.87 -6.34 -8.86
C GLY A 20 6.55 -7.02 -10.04
N GLY A 21 6.33 -6.52 -11.27
CA GLY A 21 6.99 -7.02 -12.46
C GLY A 21 8.51 -6.83 -12.41
N ILE A 22 8.95 -5.62 -12.04
CA ILE A 22 10.38 -5.30 -11.88
C ILE A 22 11.02 -6.18 -10.81
N LEU A 23 10.35 -6.37 -9.68
CA LEU A 23 10.89 -7.18 -8.59
C LEU A 23 10.92 -8.67 -8.91
N CYS A 24 9.91 -9.22 -9.57
CA CYS A 24 9.92 -10.61 -9.99
C CYS A 24 11.10 -10.87 -10.96
N PHE A 25 11.33 -9.96 -11.91
CA PHE A 25 12.53 -10.02 -12.77
C PHE A 25 13.83 -9.95 -11.96
N LEU A 26 13.93 -9.00 -11.02
CA LEU A 26 15.13 -8.81 -10.20
C LEU A 26 15.43 -10.03 -9.32
N VAL A 27 14.41 -10.63 -8.70
CA VAL A 27 14.54 -11.80 -7.83
C VAL A 27 15.00 -13.02 -8.62
N VAL A 28 14.43 -13.26 -9.80
CA VAL A 28 14.84 -14.38 -10.68
C VAL A 28 16.30 -14.22 -11.11
N VAL A 29 16.72 -13.01 -11.48
CA VAL A 29 18.10 -12.75 -11.95
C VAL A 29 19.13 -12.78 -10.82
N LEU A 30 18.86 -12.16 -9.67
CA LEU A 30 19.84 -12.03 -8.57
C LEU A 30 19.92 -13.25 -7.67
N PHE A 31 18.78 -13.90 -7.39
CA PHE A 31 18.71 -14.99 -6.40
C PHE A 31 18.64 -16.37 -7.04
N LYS A 32 18.64 -16.47 -8.39
CA LYS A 32 18.51 -17.74 -9.15
C LYS A 32 17.36 -18.62 -8.64
N HIS A 33 16.30 -17.99 -8.17
CA HIS A 33 15.17 -18.66 -7.57
C HIS A 33 14.13 -18.99 -8.66
N ASP A 34 13.44 -20.13 -8.53
CA ASP A 34 12.41 -20.54 -9.50
C ASP A 34 11.26 -19.51 -9.59
N ILE A 35 10.75 -19.32 -10.80
CA ILE A 35 9.70 -18.36 -11.16
C ILE A 35 8.40 -18.58 -10.35
N THR A 36 8.19 -19.81 -9.87
CA THR A 36 7.07 -20.23 -9.02
C THR A 36 7.03 -19.56 -7.64
N THR A 37 8.12 -18.95 -7.20
CA THR A 37 8.22 -18.29 -5.89
C THR A 37 8.34 -16.77 -6.00
N CYS A 38 7.75 -16.14 -7.02
CA CYS A 38 7.71 -14.67 -7.18
C CYS A 38 6.88 -13.93 -6.10
N TYR A 39 6.70 -14.53 -4.92
CA TYR A 39 6.07 -13.93 -3.73
C TYR A 39 4.75 -13.23 -4.03
N VAL A 40 3.92 -13.84 -4.89
CA VAL A 40 2.65 -13.29 -5.40
C VAL A 40 1.71 -12.84 -4.28
N SER A 41 1.83 -13.48 -3.11
CA SER A 41 1.12 -13.12 -1.87
C SER A 41 1.34 -11.67 -1.44
N ILE A 42 2.55 -11.11 -1.63
CA ILE A 42 2.92 -9.75 -1.18
C ILE A 42 2.16 -8.68 -1.98
N PRO A 43 2.22 -8.63 -3.33
CA PRO A 43 1.42 -7.68 -4.11
C PRO A 43 -0.08 -7.78 -3.81
N ILE A 44 -0.62 -9.00 -3.65
CA ILE A 44 -2.05 -9.22 -3.34
C ILE A 44 -2.42 -8.59 -2.00
N PHE A 45 -1.60 -8.83 -0.96
CA PHE A 45 -1.80 -8.25 0.36
C PHE A 45 -1.80 -6.71 0.31
N PHE A 46 -0.78 -6.10 -0.32
CA PHE A 46 -0.70 -4.64 -0.42
C PHE A 46 -1.79 -4.03 -1.30
N LEU A 47 -2.28 -4.75 -2.31
CA LEU A 47 -3.41 -4.33 -3.10
C LEU A 47 -4.68 -4.28 -2.24
N PHE A 48 -4.96 -5.33 -1.46
CA PHE A 48 -6.12 -5.37 -0.57
C PHE A 48 -6.08 -4.23 0.46
N VAL A 49 -4.95 -4.09 1.16
CA VAL A 49 -4.74 -3.03 2.16
C VAL A 49 -4.84 -1.65 1.51
N GLY A 50 -4.32 -1.47 0.29
CA GLY A 50 -4.40 -0.21 -0.44
C GLY A 50 -5.80 0.17 -0.89
N VAL A 51 -6.59 -0.79 -1.39
CA VAL A 51 -8.00 -0.54 -1.71
C VAL A 51 -8.75 -0.11 -0.44
N MET A 52 -8.60 -0.84 0.66
CA MET A 52 -9.22 -0.49 1.96
C MET A 52 -8.82 0.90 2.45
N SER A 53 -7.58 1.31 2.17
CA SER A 53 -7.06 2.61 2.55
C SER A 53 -7.69 3.74 1.74
N ILE A 54 -7.78 3.59 0.42
CA ILE A 54 -8.44 4.56 -0.46
C ILE A 54 -9.91 4.74 -0.07
N LEU A 55 -10.60 3.63 0.25
CA LEU A 55 -11.99 3.66 0.73
C LEU A 55 -12.12 4.47 2.01
N THR A 56 -11.28 4.19 2.99
CA THR A 56 -11.30 4.83 4.31
C THR A 56 -10.98 6.32 4.20
N ILE A 57 -9.94 6.69 3.45
CA ILE A 57 -9.54 8.09 3.23
C ILE A 57 -10.65 8.85 2.50
N THR A 58 -11.25 8.26 1.46
CA THR A 58 -12.33 8.89 0.69
C THR A 58 -13.59 9.08 1.54
N LYS A 59 -13.98 8.06 2.32
CA LYS A 59 -15.15 8.11 3.22
C LYS A 59 -14.94 9.17 4.31
N ASN A 60 -13.78 9.15 4.98
CA ASN A 60 -13.44 10.13 6.01
C ASN A 60 -13.35 11.55 5.45
N GLY A 61 -12.88 11.70 4.20
CA GLY A 61 -12.89 12.97 3.48
C GLY A 61 -14.28 13.56 3.30
N ILE A 62 -15.28 12.73 3.02
CA ILE A 62 -16.68 13.16 2.88
C ILE A 62 -17.28 13.50 4.25
N THR A 63 -17.11 12.62 5.25
CA THR A 63 -17.71 12.78 6.58
C THR A 63 -17.17 14.00 7.34
N TYR A 64 -15.88 14.34 7.17
CA TYR A 64 -15.23 15.44 7.90
C TYR A 64 -14.83 16.60 6.97
N LYS A 65 -15.64 16.90 5.94
CA LYS A 65 -15.35 17.95 4.95
C LYS A 65 -14.95 19.28 5.60
N ASN A 66 -15.63 19.66 6.68
CA ASN A 66 -15.45 20.96 7.34
C ASN A 66 -14.48 20.94 8.55
N ASN A 67 -13.86 19.80 8.87
CA ASN A 67 -13.06 19.67 10.09
C ASN A 67 -11.75 18.91 9.83
N GLY A 68 -10.80 19.60 9.19
CA GLY A 68 -9.53 19.05 8.73
C GLY A 68 -8.72 18.36 9.84
N ARG A 69 -8.73 18.92 11.06
CA ARG A 69 -8.01 18.35 12.21
C ARG A 69 -8.53 16.97 12.61
N LYS A 70 -9.87 16.77 12.62
CA LYS A 70 -10.48 15.46 12.90
C LYS A 70 -10.20 14.44 11.79
N ARG A 71 -10.16 14.89 10.54
CA ARG A 71 -9.83 14.04 9.38
C ARG A 71 -8.38 13.55 9.44
N ALA A 72 -7.43 14.45 9.69
CA ALA A 72 -6.01 14.12 9.81
C ALA A 72 -5.75 13.15 10.97
N ASN A 73 -6.36 13.39 12.14
CA ASN A 73 -6.19 12.52 13.31
C ASN A 73 -6.69 11.09 13.06
N LYS A 74 -7.87 10.94 12.42
CA LYS A 74 -8.38 9.61 12.03
C LYS A 74 -7.50 8.93 10.98
N TYR A 75 -6.99 9.69 10.01
CA TYR A 75 -6.08 9.14 9.02
C TYR A 75 -4.79 8.62 9.65
N MET A 76 -4.18 9.39 10.56
CA MET A 76 -2.98 8.96 11.30
C MET A 76 -3.22 7.69 12.10
N LEU A 77 -4.34 7.58 12.80
CA LEU A 77 -4.68 6.37 13.56
C LEU A 77 -4.80 5.14 12.64
N VAL A 78 -5.53 5.28 11.53
CA VAL A 78 -5.68 4.21 10.53
C VAL A 78 -4.32 3.84 9.89
N ARG A 79 -3.45 4.82 9.67
CA ARG A 79 -2.09 4.60 9.16
C ARG A 79 -1.25 3.79 10.14
N VAL A 80 -1.26 4.14 11.42
CA VAL A 80 -0.53 3.42 12.47
C VAL A 80 -0.98 1.96 12.58
N ILE A 81 -2.29 1.69 12.61
CA ILE A 81 -2.82 0.32 12.62
C ILE A 81 -2.30 -0.50 11.42
N LYS A 82 -2.22 0.12 10.24
CA LYS A 82 -1.71 -0.56 9.04
C LYS A 82 -0.21 -0.81 9.07
N ILE A 83 0.58 0.08 9.66
CA ILE A 83 2.01 -0.15 9.89
C ILE A 83 2.18 -1.41 10.75
N PHE A 84 1.41 -1.53 11.84
CA PHE A 84 1.42 -2.72 12.69
C PHE A 84 0.94 -3.97 11.93
N LEU A 85 -0.10 -3.86 11.10
CA LEU A 85 -0.59 -4.99 10.31
C LEU A 85 0.46 -5.48 9.29
N GLY A 86 1.18 -4.56 8.66
CA GLY A 86 2.30 -4.90 7.76
C GLY A 86 3.45 -5.58 8.51
N ALA A 87 3.82 -5.06 9.68
CA ALA A 87 4.85 -5.66 10.53
C ALA A 87 4.44 -7.07 11.00
N ALA A 88 3.19 -7.25 11.42
CA ALA A 88 2.65 -8.56 11.80
C ALA A 88 2.66 -9.54 10.63
N PHE A 89 2.26 -9.10 9.42
CA PHE A 89 2.32 -9.92 8.22
C PHE A 89 3.76 -10.35 7.89
N PHE A 90 4.71 -9.42 7.98
CA PHE A 90 6.14 -9.73 7.79
C PHE A 90 6.64 -10.77 8.79
N LEU A 91 6.34 -10.61 10.07
CA LEU A 91 6.73 -11.55 11.13
C LEU A 91 6.11 -12.93 10.92
N LEU A 92 4.82 -12.98 10.56
CA LEU A 92 4.13 -14.24 10.31
C LEU A 92 4.78 -14.99 9.13
N TYR A 93 5.10 -14.27 8.05
CA TYR A 93 5.74 -14.85 6.88
C TYR A 93 7.18 -15.30 7.18
N TRP A 94 7.91 -14.54 7.99
CA TRP A 94 9.25 -14.91 8.47
C TRP A 94 9.24 -16.24 9.25
N LEU A 95 8.20 -16.49 10.04
CA LEU A 95 8.05 -17.75 10.79
C LEU A 95 7.68 -18.95 9.90
N LEU A 96 7.00 -18.71 8.77
CA LEU A 96 6.51 -19.76 7.87
C LEU A 96 7.50 -20.11 6.75
N VAL A 97 8.39 -19.18 6.37
CA VAL A 97 9.35 -19.36 5.27
C VAL A 97 10.64 -20.03 5.76
N LYS A 98 11.17 -20.94 4.93
CA LYS A 98 12.47 -21.56 5.17
C LYS A 98 13.57 -20.49 5.17
N PRO A 99 14.58 -20.58 6.06
CA PRO A 99 15.60 -19.54 6.25
C PRO A 99 16.38 -19.18 4.97
N GLU A 100 16.45 -20.09 4.00
CA GLU A 100 17.15 -19.93 2.72
C GLU A 100 16.51 -18.86 1.81
N ASP A 101 15.20 -18.65 1.91
CA ASP A 101 14.44 -17.75 1.02
C ASP A 101 14.09 -16.38 1.67
N VAL A 102 14.44 -16.23 2.94
CA VAL A 102 14.05 -15.08 3.75
C VAL A 102 14.63 -13.76 3.22
N LYS A 103 15.83 -13.78 2.62
CA LYS A 103 16.47 -12.58 2.07
C LYS A 103 15.71 -12.00 0.89
N GLY A 104 15.31 -12.86 -0.06
CA GLY A 104 14.53 -12.46 -1.24
C GLY A 104 13.12 -11.98 -0.85
N PHE A 105 12.49 -12.70 0.10
CA PHE A 105 11.22 -12.28 0.69
C PHE A 105 11.32 -10.91 1.36
N ALA A 106 12.30 -10.70 2.24
CA ALA A 106 12.43 -9.46 3.00
C ALA A 106 12.69 -8.25 2.10
N LEU A 107 13.56 -8.41 1.09
CA LEU A 107 13.78 -7.36 0.09
C LEU A 107 12.47 -7.03 -0.65
N THR A 108 11.74 -8.06 -1.09
CA THR A 108 10.47 -7.88 -1.80
C THR A 108 9.45 -7.15 -0.95
N PHE A 109 9.30 -7.59 0.29
CA PHE A 109 8.38 -6.99 1.24
C PHE A 109 8.70 -5.53 1.52
N VAL A 110 9.97 -5.20 1.79
CA VAL A 110 10.40 -3.82 2.11
C VAL A 110 10.13 -2.88 0.93
N VAL A 111 10.44 -3.28 -0.29
CA VAL A 111 10.19 -2.44 -1.48
C VAL A 111 8.70 -2.18 -1.64
N PHE A 112 7.87 -3.22 -1.60
CA PHE A 112 6.42 -3.08 -1.70
C PHE A 112 5.84 -2.22 -0.58
N TYR A 113 6.34 -2.40 0.65
CA TYR A 113 5.92 -1.64 1.82
C TYR A 113 6.23 -0.14 1.68
N LEU A 114 7.46 0.21 1.26
CA LEU A 114 7.86 1.60 1.05
C LEU A 114 7.08 2.25 -0.10
N THR A 115 6.93 1.56 -1.23
CA THR A 115 6.09 2.01 -2.34
C THR A 115 4.67 2.27 -1.88
N TYR A 116 4.10 1.34 -1.12
CA TYR A 116 2.76 1.47 -0.58
C TYR A 116 2.61 2.68 0.35
N LEU A 117 3.56 2.89 1.25
CA LEU A 117 3.55 4.01 2.20
C LEU A 117 3.68 5.38 1.51
N ALA A 118 4.49 5.46 0.46
CA ALA A 118 4.58 6.63 -0.40
C ALA A 118 3.25 6.89 -1.13
N PHE A 119 2.66 5.85 -1.73
CA PHE A 119 1.37 5.94 -2.42
C PHE A 119 0.23 6.36 -1.48
N GLU A 120 0.20 5.83 -0.26
CA GLU A 120 -0.80 6.17 0.74
C GLU A 120 -0.74 7.66 1.11
N THR A 121 0.48 8.15 1.38
CA THR A 121 0.72 9.56 1.73
C THR A 121 0.27 10.48 0.58
N TRP A 122 0.65 10.14 -0.66
CA TRP A 122 0.22 10.86 -1.85
C TRP A 122 -1.30 10.85 -2.02
N SER A 123 -1.95 9.70 -1.85
CA SER A 123 -3.42 9.56 -1.96
C SER A 123 -4.16 10.41 -0.93
N PHE A 124 -3.65 10.49 0.30
CA PHE A 124 -4.22 11.36 1.33
C PHE A 124 -4.15 12.84 0.94
N ILE A 125 -3.00 13.30 0.45
CA ILE A 125 -2.80 14.68 0.00
C ILE A 125 -3.75 15.02 -1.16
N GLN A 126 -3.94 14.10 -2.11
CA GLN A 126 -4.84 14.31 -3.25
C GLN A 126 -6.31 14.45 -2.83
N VAL A 127 -6.76 13.64 -1.85
CA VAL A 127 -8.09 13.75 -1.26
C VAL A 127 -8.27 15.07 -0.52
N GLU A 128 -7.26 15.48 0.25
CA GLU A 128 -7.26 16.75 0.96
C GLU A 128 -7.34 17.97 0.02
N LYS A 129 -6.50 18.00 -1.03
CA LYS A 129 -6.53 19.03 -2.08
C LYS A 129 -7.89 19.11 -2.76
N LYS A 130 -8.49 17.97 -3.12
CA LYS A 130 -9.81 17.93 -3.76
C LYS A 130 -10.88 18.52 -2.85
N ILE A 131 -10.82 18.24 -1.55
CA ILE A 131 -11.80 18.77 -0.59
C ILE A 131 -11.64 20.28 -0.43
N LYS A 132 -10.41 20.79 -0.30
CA LYS A 132 -10.13 22.23 -0.22
C LYS A 132 -10.66 23.00 -1.44
N ASN A 133 -10.41 22.46 -2.65
CA ASN A 133 -10.87 23.05 -3.90
C ASN A 133 -12.39 22.93 -4.16
N ASN A 134 -13.15 22.20 -3.33
CA ASN A 134 -14.63 22.12 -3.40
C ASN A 134 -15.30 22.86 -2.23
N VAL A 135 -14.53 23.66 -1.48
CA VAL A 135 -14.99 24.50 -0.36
C VAL A 135 -14.78 25.99 -0.68
N GLN A 136 -13.77 26.34 -1.49
CA GLN A 136 -13.75 27.58 -2.27
C GLN A 136 -14.67 27.46 -3.49
#